data_AF-A0A849IQT9-F1
#
_entry.id   AF-A0A849IQT9-F1
#
_cell.length_a   1.000
_cell.length_b   1.000
_cell.length_c   1.000
_cell.angle_alpha   90.00
_cell.angle_beta   90.00
_cell.angle_gamma   90.00
#
_symmetry.space_group_name_H-M   'P 1'
#
loop_
_entity.id
_entity.type
_entity.pdbx_description
1 polymer ?
#
loop_
_entity_poly.entity_id
_entity_poly.type
_entity_poly.pdbx_seq_one_letter_code
_entity_poly.pdbx_strand_id
1 'polypeptide(L)'
;MTSFAFRIRLHDPLTDEDADRLYKAFDEEVAVEEGPKGHFVGFEREAASFLDAVLAAIKEVMTLGFEPLAVEDELVSMSDIAERTGRSRQSVSMLVGGQRGPGGFPRPVAGNVRSPLWHWADVALWFENTTCAEVPFDDRTRTIAAINGALANRVLARECPKDLKRIQRLAG
;
A
#
# COMPACT_ATOMS: atom_id res chain seq x y z
N MET A 1 3.99 19.72 2.99
CA MET A 1 3.23 18.46 3.07
C MET A 1 3.97 17.43 2.24
N THR A 2 3.85 16.14 2.56
CA THR A 2 4.55 15.06 1.85
C THR A 2 3.56 14.33 0.97
N SER A 3 3.93 14.00 -0.28
CA SER A 3 3.11 13.15 -1.14
C SER A 3 3.24 11.69 -0.70
N PHE A 4 2.11 11.00 -0.59
CA PHE A 4 2.03 9.60 -0.24
C PHE A 4 1.20 8.86 -1.28
N ALA A 5 1.80 7.81 -1.85
CA ALA A 5 1.10 6.89 -2.74
C ALA A 5 0.71 5.60 -1.99
N PHE A 6 -0.50 5.10 -2.16
CA PHE A 6 -0.99 3.84 -1.58
C PHE A 6 -2.25 3.40 -2.31
N ARG A 7 -2.74 2.19 -2.03
CA ARG A 7 -3.98 1.71 -2.63
C ARG A 7 -4.94 1.11 -1.62
N ILE A 8 -6.22 1.33 -1.82
CA ILE A 8 -7.30 0.75 -1.01
C ILE A 8 -8.00 -0.30 -1.85
N ARG A 9 -7.96 -1.54 -1.39
CA ARG A 9 -8.73 -2.64 -1.95
C ARG A 9 -10.17 -2.55 -1.45
N LEU A 10 -11.12 -2.67 -2.36
CA LEU A 10 -12.54 -2.64 -2.05
C LEU A 10 -13.10 -4.07 -1.91
N HIS A 11 -14.19 -4.19 -1.17
CA HIS A 11 -14.93 -5.44 -1.03
C HIS A 11 -15.63 -5.81 -2.34
N ASP A 12 -16.37 -4.87 -2.91
CA ASP A 12 -17.18 -5.08 -4.10
C ASP A 12 -16.41 -4.71 -5.38
N PRO A 13 -16.72 -5.37 -6.51
CA PRO A 13 -16.19 -4.97 -7.79
C PRO A 13 -16.72 -3.59 -8.19
N LEU A 14 -15.92 -2.84 -8.95
CA LEU A 14 -16.29 -1.51 -9.43
C LEU A 14 -16.89 -1.61 -10.84
N THR A 15 -18.01 -0.93 -11.04
CA THR A 15 -18.55 -0.66 -12.39
C THR A 15 -17.91 0.60 -12.98
N ASP A 16 -18.10 0.82 -14.28
CA ASP A 16 -17.67 2.07 -14.93
C ASP A 16 -18.34 3.30 -14.30
N GLU A 17 -19.60 3.20 -13.87
CA GLU A 17 -20.29 4.28 -13.16
C GLU A 17 -19.65 4.55 -11.79
N ASP A 18 -19.21 3.51 -11.09
CA ASP A 18 -18.48 3.67 -9.83
C ASP A 18 -17.13 4.36 -10.03
N ALA A 19 -16.40 3.99 -11.08
CA ALA A 19 -15.15 4.64 -11.45
C ALA A 19 -15.36 6.13 -11.74
N ASP A 20 -16.40 6.49 -12.50
CA ASP A 20 -16.79 7.88 -12.75
C ASP A 20 -17.14 8.63 -11.46
N ARG A 21 -17.84 7.99 -10.51
CA ARG A 21 -18.13 8.59 -9.20
C ARG A 21 -16.87 8.85 -8.40
N LEU A 22 -15.91 7.92 -8.41
CA LEU A 22 -14.61 8.07 -7.74
C LEU A 22 -13.83 9.24 -8.36
N TYR A 23 -13.63 9.25 -9.68
CA TYR A 23 -12.86 10.30 -10.36
C TYR A 23 -13.46 11.70 -10.21
N LYS A 24 -14.78 11.82 -10.04
CA LYS A 24 -15.44 13.12 -9.79
C LYS A 24 -15.39 13.56 -8.33
N ALA A 25 -15.21 12.63 -7.40
CA ALA A 25 -15.29 12.92 -5.97
C ALA A 25 -13.94 13.32 -5.37
N PHE A 26 -12.83 12.88 -5.97
CA PHE A 26 -11.49 13.19 -5.50
C PHE A 26 -10.86 14.30 -6.32
N ASP A 27 -10.30 15.29 -5.63
CA ASP A 27 -9.53 16.38 -6.25
C ASP A 27 -8.06 15.98 -6.52
N GLU A 28 -7.62 14.84 -5.97
CA GLU A 28 -6.27 14.29 -6.12
C GLU A 28 -6.15 13.26 -7.25
N GLU A 29 -4.92 12.85 -7.56
CA GLU A 29 -4.67 11.79 -8.55
C GLU A 29 -5.12 10.44 -7.99
N VAL A 30 -6.20 9.92 -8.57
CA VAL A 30 -6.79 8.63 -8.24
C VAL A 30 -6.77 7.73 -9.45
N ALA A 31 -6.43 6.46 -9.24
CA ALA A 31 -6.47 5.42 -10.26
C ALA A 31 -7.39 4.28 -9.82
N VAL A 32 -8.29 3.83 -10.70
CA VAL A 32 -9.03 2.59 -10.48
C VAL A 32 -8.25 1.43 -11.12
N GLU A 33 -7.89 0.45 -10.31
CA GLU A 33 -7.12 -0.72 -10.75
C GLU A 33 -7.92 -2.00 -10.52
N GLU A 34 -7.83 -2.94 -11.46
CA GLU A 34 -8.32 -4.31 -11.30
C GLU A 34 -7.13 -5.26 -11.12
N GLY A 35 -7.22 -6.17 -10.14
CA GLY A 35 -6.22 -7.20 -9.95
C GLY A 35 -6.79 -8.51 -9.40
N PRO A 36 -5.94 -9.55 -9.25
CA PRO A 36 -6.39 -10.87 -8.80
C PRO A 36 -7.07 -10.91 -7.42
N LYS A 37 -6.89 -9.86 -6.60
CA LYS A 37 -7.50 -9.73 -5.28
C LYS A 37 -8.77 -8.87 -5.27
N GLY A 38 -9.23 -8.40 -6.43
CA GLY A 38 -10.38 -7.49 -6.58
C GLY A 38 -9.97 -6.12 -7.12
N HIS A 39 -10.86 -5.15 -6.92
CA HIS A 39 -10.65 -3.77 -7.36
C HIS A 39 -9.95 -2.94 -6.30
N PHE A 40 -9.13 -2.01 -6.76
CA PHE A 40 -8.39 -1.08 -5.93
C PHE A 40 -8.63 0.34 -6.40
N VAL A 41 -8.53 1.25 -5.44
CA VAL A 41 -8.41 2.68 -5.68
C VAL A 41 -7.00 3.09 -5.24
N GLY A 42 -6.14 3.39 -6.20
CA GLY A 42 -4.83 3.96 -6.00
C GLY A 42 -4.93 5.45 -5.75
N PHE A 43 -4.17 5.95 -4.78
CA PHE A 43 -4.11 7.36 -4.40
C PHE A 43 -2.67 7.84 -4.51
N GLU A 44 -2.48 9.06 -5.01
CA GLU A 44 -1.32 9.88 -4.75
C GLU A 44 -1.79 11.21 -4.13
N ARG A 45 -1.50 11.42 -2.85
CA ARG A 45 -2.03 12.59 -2.12
C ARG A 45 -1.07 13.20 -1.13
N GLU A 46 -1.17 14.51 -0.95
CA GLU A 46 -0.39 15.25 0.04
C GLU A 46 -1.04 15.21 1.43
N ALA A 47 -0.24 14.93 2.46
CA ALA A 47 -0.69 14.99 3.85
C ALA A 47 0.43 15.37 4.83
N ALA A 48 0.07 15.53 6.11
CA ALA A 48 1.02 15.72 7.20
C ALA A 48 1.73 14.41 7.61
N SER A 49 1.05 13.27 7.46
CA SER A 49 1.59 11.93 7.71
C SER A 49 0.94 10.90 6.80
N PHE A 50 1.59 9.74 6.63
CA PHE A 50 1.01 8.63 5.87
C PHE A 50 -0.30 8.14 6.48
N LEU A 51 -0.38 8.08 7.82
CA LEU A 51 -1.60 7.71 8.53
C LEU A 51 -2.75 8.67 8.20
N ASP A 52 -2.50 9.98 8.22
CA ASP A 52 -3.53 10.98 7.90
C ASP A 52 -4.03 10.84 6.47
N ALA A 53 -3.14 10.62 5.51
CA ALA A 53 -3.48 10.40 4.11
C ALA A 53 -4.41 9.18 3.93
N VAL A 54 -4.07 8.06 4.57
CA VAL A 54 -4.84 6.81 4.46
C VAL A 54 -6.19 6.93 5.18
N LEU A 55 -6.24 7.53 6.37
CA LEU A 55 -7.49 7.69 7.12
C LEU A 55 -8.47 8.63 6.39
N ALA A 56 -7.98 9.71 5.79
CA ALA A 56 -8.80 10.59 4.96
C ALA A 56 -9.39 9.83 3.77
N ALA A 57 -8.57 9.07 3.04
CA ALA A 57 -9.00 8.31 1.88
C ALA A 57 -10.04 7.25 2.24
N ILE A 58 -9.82 6.48 3.32
CA ILE A 58 -10.79 5.50 3.82
C ILE A 58 -12.13 6.17 4.12
N LYS A 59 -12.11 7.33 4.80
CA LYS A 59 -13.34 8.06 5.16
C LYS A 59 -14.09 8.52 3.91
N GLU A 60 -13.39 9.05 2.92
CA GLU A 60 -13.98 9.52 1.65
C GLU A 60 -14.59 8.36 0.86
N VAL A 61 -13.83 7.26 0.70
CA VAL A 61 -14.30 6.00 0.07
C VAL A 61 -15.58 5.49 0.75
N MET A 62 -15.61 5.46 2.08
CA MET A 62 -16.79 5.06 2.84
C MET A 62 -17.98 6.03 2.68
N THR A 63 -17.71 7.34 2.55
CA THR A 63 -18.74 8.37 2.36
C THR A 63 -19.41 8.25 0.99
N LEU A 64 -18.67 7.78 -0.01
CA LEU A 64 -19.18 7.48 -1.36
C LEU A 64 -19.97 6.15 -1.44
N GLY A 65 -20.01 5.40 -0.33
CA GLY A 65 -20.75 4.15 -0.19
C GLY A 65 -19.95 2.89 -0.53
N PHE A 66 -18.64 3.00 -0.73
CA PHE A 66 -17.77 1.84 -0.97
C PHE A 66 -17.28 1.24 0.35
N GLU A 67 -17.05 -0.08 0.37
CA GLU A 67 -16.54 -0.79 1.55
C GLU A 67 -15.04 -1.09 1.39
N PRO A 68 -14.15 -0.35 2.10
CA PRO A 68 -12.71 -0.62 2.07
C PRO A 68 -12.40 -1.91 2.84
N LEU A 69 -11.65 -2.80 2.20
CA LEU A 69 -11.34 -4.14 2.70
C LEU A 69 -9.89 -4.24 3.20
N ALA A 70 -8.94 -3.57 2.53
CA ALA A 70 -7.55 -3.50 2.95
C ALA A 70 -6.86 -2.28 2.34
N VAL A 71 -5.84 -1.78 3.01
CA VAL A 71 -4.84 -0.86 2.47
C VAL A 71 -3.61 -1.68 2.08
N GLU A 72 -3.07 -1.40 0.90
CA GLU A 72 -1.79 -1.94 0.48
C GLU A 72 -0.83 -0.79 0.18
N ASP A 73 0.44 -1.04 0.44
CA ASP A 73 1.49 -0.10 0.10
C ASP A 73 1.61 0.03 -1.42
N GLU A 74 2.16 1.15 -1.88
CA GLU A 74 2.45 1.37 -3.28
C GLU A 74 3.35 0.26 -3.85
N LEU A 75 3.05 -0.13 -5.09
CA LEU A 75 3.88 -1.04 -5.85
C LEU A 75 4.88 -0.26 -6.71
N VAL A 76 6.16 -0.39 -6.39
CA VAL A 76 7.25 0.27 -7.10
C VAL A 76 7.99 -0.71 -8.02
N SER A 77 8.37 -0.23 -9.19
CA SER A 77 9.26 -0.89 -10.14
C SER A 77 10.73 -0.57 -9.86
N MET A 78 11.65 -1.25 -10.56
CA MET A 78 13.08 -0.90 -10.48
C MET A 78 13.38 0.54 -10.93
N SER A 79 12.56 1.14 -11.80
CA SER A 79 12.73 2.53 -12.20
C SER A 79 12.35 3.47 -11.06
N ASP A 80 11.19 3.24 -10.44
CA ASP A 80 10.69 4.10 -9.36
C ASP A 80 11.64 4.03 -8.15
N ILE A 81 12.16 2.83 -7.84
CA ILE A 81 13.19 2.65 -6.80
C ILE A 81 14.46 3.44 -7.17
N ALA A 82 14.90 3.39 -8.43
CA ALA A 82 16.10 4.08 -8.87
C ALA A 82 15.95 5.60 -8.73
N GLU A 83 14.82 6.14 -9.17
CA GLU A 83 14.49 7.56 -9.05
C GLU A 83 14.46 8.02 -7.59
N ARG A 84 13.70 7.32 -6.73
CA ARG A 84 13.56 7.68 -5.31
C ARG A 84 14.85 7.58 -4.50
N THR A 85 15.76 6.70 -4.92
CA THR A 85 17.03 6.49 -4.21
C THR A 85 18.20 7.24 -4.85
N GLY A 86 17.96 8.03 -5.91
CA GLY A 86 19.01 8.74 -6.64
C GLY A 86 20.03 7.81 -7.31
N ARG A 87 19.61 6.59 -7.65
CA ARG A 87 20.44 5.53 -8.25
C ARG A 87 20.12 5.34 -9.73
N SER A 88 21.00 4.65 -10.45
CA SER A 88 20.67 4.16 -11.78
C SER A 88 19.85 2.87 -11.70
N ARG A 89 18.99 2.63 -12.70
CA ARG A 89 18.24 1.37 -12.83
C ARG A 89 19.16 0.14 -12.87
N GLN A 90 20.33 0.25 -13.50
CA GLN A 90 21.34 -0.81 -13.49
C GLN A 90 21.86 -1.08 -12.07
N SER A 91 22.11 -0.03 -11.28
CA SER A 91 22.52 -0.20 -9.88
C SER A 91 21.44 -0.91 -9.05
N VAL A 92 20.17 -0.58 -9.25
CA VAL A 92 19.05 -1.25 -8.55
C VAL A 92 18.96 -2.73 -8.97
N SER A 93 19.06 -3.01 -10.27
CA SER A 93 19.08 -4.39 -10.79
C SER A 93 20.19 -5.24 -10.15
N MET A 94 21.39 -4.67 -9.95
CA MET A 94 22.48 -5.37 -9.28
C MET A 94 22.22 -5.65 -7.79
N LEU A 95 21.49 -4.77 -7.09
CA LEU A 95 21.08 -5.00 -5.70
C LEU A 95 20.03 -6.12 -5.64
N VAL A 96 19.01 -6.05 -6.51
CA VAL A 96 17.95 -7.07 -6.63
C VAL A 96 18.56 -8.45 -6.95
N GLY A 97 19.52 -8.50 -7.88
CA GLY A 97 20.20 -9.73 -8.28
C GLY A 97 21.24 -10.24 -7.27
N GLY A 98 21.46 -9.54 -6.16
CA GLY A 98 22.47 -9.89 -5.15
C GLY A 98 23.92 -9.77 -5.64
N GLN A 99 24.15 -9.11 -6.78
CA GLN A 99 25.47 -8.89 -7.34
C GLN A 99 26.20 -7.72 -6.66
N ARG A 100 25.47 -6.89 -5.90
CA ARG A 100 25.99 -5.75 -5.14
C ARG A 100 25.26 -5.60 -3.80
N GLY A 101 25.94 -4.98 -2.83
CA GLY A 101 25.39 -4.71 -1.50
C GLY A 101 25.45 -5.94 -0.59
N PRO A 102 24.85 -5.88 0.61
CA PRO A 102 24.89 -6.98 1.57
C PRO A 102 23.97 -8.16 1.22
N GLY A 103 23.26 -8.10 0.07
CA GLY A 103 22.24 -9.06 -0.30
C GLY A 103 20.93 -8.85 0.49
N GLY A 104 20.03 -9.84 0.40
CA GLY A 104 18.77 -9.81 1.14
C GLY A 104 17.77 -8.74 0.65
N PHE A 105 17.90 -8.27 -0.59
CA PHE A 105 16.93 -7.35 -1.18
C PHE A 105 15.53 -7.97 -1.14
N PRO A 106 14.45 -7.20 -0.84
CA PRO A 106 13.11 -7.74 -0.75
C PRO A 106 12.69 -8.53 -1.98
N ARG A 107 11.88 -9.58 -1.80
CA ARG A 107 11.29 -10.31 -2.92
C ARG A 107 10.15 -9.48 -3.52
N PRO A 108 9.95 -9.51 -4.84
CA PRO A 108 8.83 -8.84 -5.45
C PRO A 108 7.51 -9.49 -5.00
N VAL A 109 6.49 -8.65 -4.79
CA VAL A 109 5.16 -9.05 -4.32
C VAL A 109 4.14 -9.13 -5.46
N ALA A 110 4.46 -8.52 -6.61
CA ALA A 110 3.62 -8.48 -7.79
C ALA A 110 4.45 -8.37 -9.08
N GLY A 111 3.77 -8.37 -10.22
CA GLY A 111 4.40 -8.29 -11.55
C GLY A 111 4.82 -9.65 -12.11
N ASN A 112 5.70 -9.62 -13.11
CA ASN A 112 6.22 -10.83 -13.76
C ASN A 112 7.76 -10.85 -13.72
N VAL A 113 8.37 -11.94 -14.21
CA VAL A 113 9.84 -12.11 -14.19
C VAL A 113 10.60 -10.96 -14.85
N ARG A 114 10.01 -10.30 -15.87
CA ARG A 114 10.64 -9.17 -16.59
C ARG A 114 10.32 -7.81 -15.96
N SER A 115 9.18 -7.69 -15.29
CA SER A 115 8.69 -6.47 -14.64
C SER A 115 8.20 -6.78 -13.22
N PRO A 116 9.11 -7.12 -12.29
CA PRO A 116 8.78 -7.32 -10.88
C PRO A 116 8.42 -6.00 -10.19
N LEU A 117 7.53 -6.08 -9.21
CA LEU A 117 7.07 -4.96 -8.38
C LEU A 117 7.22 -5.28 -6.90
N TRP A 118 7.58 -4.27 -6.10
CA TRP A 118 7.81 -4.37 -4.66
C TRP A 118 6.92 -3.41 -3.89
N HIS A 119 6.63 -3.70 -2.63
CA HIS A 119 6.16 -2.66 -1.71
C HIS A 119 7.29 -1.68 -1.43
N TRP A 120 7.01 -0.38 -1.52
CA TRP A 120 8.01 0.67 -1.26
C TRP A 120 8.55 0.59 0.18
N ALA A 121 7.70 0.33 1.17
CA ALA A 121 8.04 0.23 2.57
C ALA A 121 9.11 -0.85 2.83
N ASP A 122 9.00 -2.01 2.19
CA ASP A 122 9.99 -3.09 2.31
C ASP A 122 11.35 -2.67 1.72
N VAL A 123 11.32 -1.97 0.58
CA VAL A 123 12.54 -1.48 -0.09
C VAL A 123 13.20 -0.37 0.71
N ALA A 124 12.42 0.61 1.20
CA ALA A 124 12.90 1.71 2.02
C ALA A 124 13.55 1.19 3.32
N LEU A 125 12.88 0.25 4.00
CA LEU A 125 13.42 -0.41 5.19
C LEU A 125 14.73 -1.15 4.89
N TRP A 126 14.82 -1.82 3.75
CA TRP A 126 16.06 -2.48 3.34
C TRP A 126 17.20 -1.47 3.14
N PHE A 127 16.95 -0.34 2.46
CA PHE A 127 17.97 0.69 2.25
C PHE A 127 18.46 1.31 3.57
N GLU A 128 17.53 1.64 4.48
CA GLU A 128 17.84 2.18 5.81
C GLU A 128 18.78 1.24 6.58
N ASN A 129 18.45 -0.05 6.61
CA ASN A 129 19.24 -1.05 7.34
C ASN A 129 20.60 -1.39 6.70
N THR A 130 20.77 -1.15 5.39
CA THR A 130 21.91 -1.70 4.64
C THR A 130 22.89 -0.70 4.07
N THR A 131 22.47 0.55 3.86
CA THR A 131 23.28 1.49 3.05
C THR A 131 23.70 2.79 3.74
N CYS A 132 23.41 2.99 5.03
CA CYS A 132 23.57 4.30 5.71
C CYS A 132 22.98 5.47 4.88
N ALA A 133 22.08 5.17 3.95
CA ALA A 133 21.39 6.15 3.15
C ALA A 133 20.25 6.68 4.00
N GLU A 134 20.15 8.00 4.13
CA GLU A 134 18.99 8.68 4.70
C GLU A 134 17.82 8.56 3.73
N VAL A 135 17.29 7.35 3.55
CA VAL A 135 15.97 7.15 2.94
C VAL A 135 14.97 7.36 4.08
N PRO A 136 14.11 8.40 4.02
CA PRO A 136 13.13 8.63 5.06
C PRO A 136 12.23 7.40 5.19
N PHE A 137 12.37 6.67 6.30
CA PHE A 137 11.48 5.58 6.65
C PHE A 137 10.36 6.15 7.54
N ASP A 138 9.19 6.34 6.93
CA ASP A 138 7.94 6.38 7.69
C ASP A 138 7.53 4.93 7.96
N ASP A 139 7.11 4.57 9.18
CA ASP A 139 6.73 3.19 9.55
C ASP A 139 5.36 2.82 8.94
N ARG A 140 5.34 2.82 7.61
CA ARG A 140 4.20 2.49 6.76
C ARG A 140 3.77 1.06 7.00
N THR A 141 4.71 0.14 7.20
CA THR A 141 4.42 -1.27 7.46
C THR A 141 3.56 -1.44 8.71
N ARG A 142 3.93 -0.82 9.83
CA ARG A 142 3.12 -0.88 11.06
C ARG A 142 1.79 -0.15 10.89
N THR A 143 1.78 0.98 10.20
CA THR A 143 0.57 1.76 9.93
C THR A 143 -0.44 0.96 9.11
N ILE A 144 -0.02 0.36 8.01
CA ILE A 144 -0.84 -0.51 7.15
C ILE A 144 -1.35 -1.71 7.94
N ALA A 145 -0.48 -2.37 8.73
CA ALA A 145 -0.88 -3.51 9.54
C ALA A 145 -1.97 -3.15 10.57
N ALA A 146 -1.83 -2.01 11.24
CA ALA A 146 -2.81 -1.53 12.21
C ALA A 146 -4.17 -1.23 11.55
N ILE A 147 -4.16 -0.55 10.41
CA ILE A 147 -5.37 -0.21 9.64
C ILE A 147 -6.05 -1.48 9.13
N ASN A 148 -5.29 -2.40 8.55
CA ASN A 148 -5.82 -3.67 8.05
C ASN A 148 -6.39 -4.55 9.16
N GLY A 149 -5.78 -4.55 10.35
CA GLY A 149 -6.37 -5.20 11.52
C GLY A 149 -7.73 -4.61 11.91
N ALA A 150 -7.86 -3.29 11.86
CA ALA A 150 -9.14 -2.62 12.13
C ALA A 150 -10.21 -2.91 11.05
N LEU A 151 -9.83 -2.87 9.76
CA LEU A 151 -10.74 -3.20 8.65
C LEU A 151 -11.19 -4.67 8.71
N ALA A 152 -10.28 -5.60 8.96
CA ALA A 152 -10.61 -7.02 9.12
C ALA A 152 -11.57 -7.25 10.29
N ASN A 153 -11.35 -6.58 11.44
CA ASN A 153 -12.26 -6.67 12.58
C ASN A 153 -13.66 -6.15 12.25
N ARG A 154 -13.78 -5.09 11.43
CA ARG A 154 -15.06 -4.57 10.96
C ARG A 154 -15.84 -5.60 10.15
N VAL A 155 -15.16 -6.28 9.21
CA VAL A 155 -15.77 -7.34 8.39
C VAL A 155 -16.19 -8.52 9.27
N LEU A 156 -15.28 -9.02 10.12
CA LEU A 156 -15.55 -10.13 11.03
C LEU A 156 -16.68 -9.85 12.01
N ALA A 157 -16.86 -8.60 12.43
CA ALA A 157 -17.97 -8.21 13.31
C ALA A 157 -19.34 -8.37 12.62
N ARG A 158 -19.40 -8.26 11.28
CA ARG A 158 -20.63 -8.45 10.49
C ARG A 158 -20.86 -9.91 10.15
N GLU A 159 -19.80 -10.61 9.70
CA GLU A 159 -19.89 -11.98 9.19
C GLU A 159 -19.84 -13.06 10.27
N CYS A 160 -18.91 -12.93 11.23
CA CYS A 160 -18.63 -13.95 12.25
C CYS A 160 -18.52 -13.34 13.68
N PRO A 161 -19.56 -12.66 14.19
CA PRO A 161 -19.48 -11.92 15.46
C PRO A 161 -19.17 -12.80 16.68
N LYS A 162 -19.51 -14.10 16.65
CA LYS A 162 -19.20 -15.04 17.75
C LYS A 162 -17.72 -15.38 17.81
N ASP A 163 -17.09 -15.56 16.66
CA ASP A 163 -15.67 -15.92 16.57
C ASP A 163 -14.78 -14.73 16.93
N LEU A 164 -15.13 -13.53 16.45
CA LEU A 164 -14.43 -12.30 16.83
C LEU A 164 -14.43 -12.09 18.35
N LYS A 165 -15.57 -12.28 19.01
CA LYS A 165 -15.68 -12.21 20.49
C LYS A 165 -14.81 -13.25 21.19
N ARG A 166 -14.65 -14.45 20.62
CA ARG A 166 -13.80 -15.50 21.18
C ARG A 166 -12.32 -15.16 21.02
N ILE A 167 -11.92 -14.60 19.88
CA ILE A 167 -10.55 -14.14 19.61
C ILE A 167 -10.17 -12.99 20.55
N GLN A 168 -11.04 -11.99 20.70
CA GLN A 168 -10.77 -10.83 21.58
C GLN A 168 -10.59 -11.22 23.05
N ARG A 169 -11.26 -12.27 23.53
CA ARG A 169 -11.08 -12.80 24.90
C ARG A 169 -9.73 -13.49 25.14
N LEU A 170 -9.02 -13.89 24.09
CA LEU A 170 -7.68 -14.48 24.22
C LEU A 170 -6.59 -13.39 24.32
N ALA A 171 -6.89 -12.17 23.88
CA ALA A 171 -5.95 -11.06 23.79
C ALA A 171 -6.04 -10.08 24.98
N GLY A 172 -6.98 -10.28 25.91
CA GLY A 172 -7.16 -9.47 27.13
C GLY A 172 -7.00 -10.32 28.37
#